data_AF-A0A7U4DP28-F1
#
_entry.id   AF-A0A7U4DP28-F1
#
_cell.length_a   1.000
_cell.length_b   1.000
_cell.length_c   1.000
_cell.angle_alpha   90.00
_cell.angle_beta   90.00
_cell.angle_gamma   90.00
#
_symmetry.space_group_name_H-M   'P 1'
#
loop_
_entity.id
_entity.type
_entity.pdbx_description
1 polymer ?
#
loop_
_entity_poly.entity_id
_entity_poly.type
_entity_poly.pdbx_seq_one_letter_code
_entity_poly.pdbx_strand_id
1 'polypeptide(L)'
;MEITKIVVTDLIMAGGLFAEEGYDVEQSADNLADLKGQIIVGFLEEVYPGVEVYADIAIQRKAGQTRPLEVLAYSETKEIVPSVSAALREQLERRIAEASADLAWAVRQE
;
A
#
# COMPACT_ATOMS: atom_id res chain seq x y z
N MET A 1 -3.74 16.98 19.11
CA MET A 1 -4.49 15.74 18.90
C MET A 1 -3.48 14.72 18.40
N GLU A 2 -3.17 13.73 19.22
CA GLU A 2 -2.17 12.72 18.92
C GLU A 2 -2.81 11.55 18.15
N ILE A 3 -2.09 11.01 17.16
CA ILE A 3 -2.51 9.83 16.41
C ILE A 3 -2.00 8.61 17.16
N THR A 4 -2.88 7.64 17.43
CA THR A 4 -2.53 6.43 18.19
C THR A 4 -2.51 5.17 17.34
N LYS A 5 -3.25 5.16 16.24
CA LYS A 5 -3.37 4.03 15.34
C LYS A 5 -3.54 4.48 13.90
N ILE A 6 -2.88 3.81 12.97
CA ILE A 6 -3.05 4.03 11.54
C ILE A 6 -3.37 2.67 10.90
N VAL A 7 -4.45 2.64 10.12
CA VAL A 7 -4.83 1.47 9.32
C VAL A 7 -4.68 1.85 7.86
N VAL A 8 -3.98 1.01 7.11
CA VAL A 8 -3.81 1.13 5.67
C VAL A 8 -4.29 -0.15 5.01
N THR A 9 -5.13 0.00 3.99
CA THR A 9 -5.63 -1.11 3.19
C THR A 9 -5.39 -0.82 1.71
N ASP A 10 -4.82 -1.79 1.00
CA ASP A 10 -4.58 -1.72 -0.44
C ASP A 10 -5.09 -2.97 -1.16
N LEU A 11 -5.29 -2.83 -2.48
CA LEU A 11 -5.72 -3.91 -3.36
C LEU A 11 -4.91 -3.91 -4.65
N ILE A 12 -4.22 -5.02 -4.90
CA ILE A 12 -3.47 -5.27 -6.13
C ILE A 12 -4.36 -6.02 -7.12
N MET A 13 -4.62 -5.41 -8.28
CA MET A 13 -5.38 -6.02 -9.38
C MET A 13 -4.42 -6.75 -10.35
N ALA A 14 -3.92 -7.91 -9.95
CA ALA A 14 -2.87 -8.64 -10.65
C ALA A 14 -3.26 -9.10 -12.07
N GLY A 15 -4.53 -9.43 -12.28
CA GLY A 15 -5.03 -10.03 -13.52
C GLY A 15 -4.91 -9.15 -14.77
N GLY A 16 -4.86 -7.82 -14.61
CA GLY A 16 -4.58 -6.90 -15.71
C GLY A 16 -3.14 -6.39 -15.75
N LEU A 17 -2.45 -6.42 -14.61
CA LEU A 17 -1.14 -5.78 -14.46
C LEU A 17 0.01 -6.62 -15.05
N PHE A 18 -0.08 -7.95 -14.94
CA PHE A 18 1.01 -8.86 -15.30
C PHE A 18 0.65 -9.87 -16.40
N ALA A 19 -0.64 -10.01 -16.71
CA ALA A 19 -1.11 -11.03 -17.67
C ALA A 19 -0.75 -10.72 -19.13
N GLU A 20 -0.75 -9.45 -19.54
CA GLU A 20 -0.39 -9.05 -20.92
C GLU A 20 1.11 -9.17 -21.19
N GLU A 21 1.92 -9.15 -20.14
CA GLU A 21 3.38 -9.16 -20.21
C GLU A 21 3.98 -10.58 -20.13
N GLY A 22 3.15 -11.62 -19.94
CA GLY A 22 3.59 -13.02 -19.92
C GLY A 22 4.35 -13.44 -18.66
N TYR A 23 4.27 -12.67 -17.57
CA TYR A 23 4.92 -12.96 -16.30
C TYR A 23 4.14 -13.97 -15.44
N ASP A 24 4.82 -14.54 -14.43
CA ASP A 24 4.14 -15.23 -13.35
C ASP A 24 3.35 -14.21 -12.52
N VAL A 25 2.04 -14.17 -12.76
CA VAL A 25 1.11 -13.21 -12.15
C VAL A 25 1.07 -13.36 -10.63
N GLU A 26 1.26 -14.57 -10.10
CA GLU A 26 1.21 -14.82 -8.66
C GLU A 26 2.48 -14.27 -8.00
N GLN A 27 3.65 -14.68 -8.50
CA GLN A 27 4.94 -14.19 -7.96
C GLN A 27 5.07 -12.68 -8.09
N SER A 28 4.64 -12.10 -9.22
CA SER A 28 4.77 -10.67 -9.46
C SER A 28 3.83 -9.85 -8.57
N ALA A 29 2.66 -10.40 -8.26
CA ALA A 29 1.72 -9.76 -7.35
C ALA A 29 2.17 -9.85 -5.89
N ASP A 30 2.78 -10.96 -5.49
CA ASP A 30 3.37 -11.13 -4.15
C ASP A 30 4.54 -10.17 -3.96
N ASN A 31 5.46 -10.10 -4.93
CA ASN A 31 6.55 -9.11 -4.93
C ASN A 31 5.99 -7.68 -4.84
N LEU A 32 4.89 -7.40 -5.56
CA LEU A 32 4.24 -6.09 -5.50
C LEU A 32 3.64 -5.78 -4.13
N ALA A 33 3.00 -6.76 -3.49
CA ALA A 33 2.46 -6.62 -2.15
C ALA A 33 3.58 -6.36 -1.14
N ASP A 34 4.68 -7.12 -1.21
CA ASP A 34 5.80 -6.98 -0.30
C ASP A 34 6.48 -5.60 -0.39
N LEU A 35 6.77 -5.12 -1.60
CA LEU A 35 7.36 -3.78 -1.75
C LEU A 35 6.44 -2.71 -1.18
N LYS A 36 5.14 -2.76 -1.52
CA LYS A 36 4.17 -1.79 -1.03
C LYS A 36 4.08 -1.84 0.50
N GLY A 37 4.05 -3.04 1.09
CA GLY A 37 4.05 -3.24 2.53
C GLY A 37 5.26 -2.60 3.19
N GLN A 38 6.46 -2.82 2.64
CA GLN A 38 7.70 -2.22 3.13
C GLN A 38 7.69 -0.69 3.07
N ILE A 39 7.21 -0.11 1.96
CA ILE A 39 7.09 1.35 1.80
C ILE A 39 6.10 1.92 2.82
N ILE A 40 4.93 1.29 2.97
CA ILE A 40 3.88 1.76 3.87
C ILE A 40 4.39 1.73 5.31
N VAL A 41 4.87 0.58 5.77
CA VAL A 41 5.32 0.40 7.16
C VAL A 41 6.53 1.29 7.44
N GLY A 42 7.56 1.26 6.58
CA GLY A 42 8.78 2.04 6.78
C GLY A 42 8.51 3.55 6.85
N PHE A 43 7.66 4.07 5.97
CA PHE A 43 7.28 5.49 6.00
C PHE A 43 6.47 5.86 7.25
N LEU A 44 5.50 5.02 7.63
CA LEU A 44 4.64 5.32 8.78
C LEU A 44 5.41 5.22 10.11
N GLU A 45 6.32 4.27 10.26
CA GLU A 45 7.17 4.15 11.44
C GLU A 45 8.15 5.33 11.57
N GLU A 46 8.62 5.89 10.45
CA GLU A 46 9.48 7.09 10.44
C GLU A 46 8.71 8.35 10.85
N VAL A 47 7.53 8.59 10.27
CA VAL A 47 6.76 9.82 10.50
C VAL A 47 5.97 9.78 11.81
N TYR A 48 5.52 8.59 12.22
CA TYR A 48 4.70 8.35 13.39
C TYR A 48 5.33 7.28 14.31
N PRO A 49 6.49 7.59 14.93
CA PRO A 49 7.17 6.62 15.78
C PRO A 49 6.32 6.26 16.99
N GLY A 50 6.19 4.96 17.26
CA GLY A 50 5.42 4.44 18.40
C GLY A 50 3.90 4.38 18.18
N VAL A 51 3.41 4.79 17.01
CA VAL A 51 2.00 4.62 16.62
C VAL A 51 1.75 3.19 16.18
N GLU A 52 0.57 2.66 16.52
CA GLU A 52 0.17 1.32 16.11
C GLU A 52 -0.19 1.30 14.61
N VAL A 53 0.61 0.62 13.78
CA VAL A 53 0.41 0.55 12.33
C VAL A 53 -0.13 -0.82 11.93
N TYR A 54 -1.22 -0.82 11.17
CA TYR A 54 -1.76 -1.99 10.49
C TYR A 54 -1.78 -1.74 8.99
N ALA A 55 -1.06 -2.54 8.23
CA ALA A 55 -1.09 -2.51 6.78
C ALA A 55 -1.56 -3.87 6.26
N ASP A 56 -2.60 -3.88 5.44
CA ASP A 56 -3.10 -5.08 4.76
C ASP A 56 -3.20 -4.83 3.26
N ILE A 57 -2.70 -5.77 2.48
CA ILE A 57 -2.63 -5.65 1.02
C ILE A 57 -3.22 -6.93 0.43
N ALA A 58 -4.41 -6.80 -0.14
CA ALA A 58 -5.07 -7.91 -0.79
C ALA A 58 -4.62 -8.03 -2.26
N ILE A 59 -4.49 -9.26 -2.74
CA ILE A 59 -4.20 -9.55 -4.15
C ILE A 59 -5.47 -10.13 -4.80
N GLN A 60 -5.93 -9.47 -5.86
CA GLN A 60 -7.05 -9.91 -6.68
C GLN A 60 -6.58 -10.36 -8.06
N ARG A 61 -6.82 -11.64 -8.36
CA ARG A 61 -6.37 -12.28 -9.61
C ARG A 61 -7.19 -11.86 -10.83
N LYS A 62 -8.42 -11.38 -10.64
CA LYS A 62 -9.28 -10.92 -11.74
C LYS A 62 -8.93 -9.49 -12.15
N ALA A 63 -9.00 -9.22 -13.45
CA ALA A 63 -8.97 -7.84 -13.94
C ALA A 63 -10.15 -7.03 -13.35
N GLY A 64 -9.92 -5.76 -13.08
CA GLY A 64 -10.93 -4.83 -12.58
C GLY A 64 -10.31 -3.46 -12.30
N GLN A 65 -11.11 -2.53 -11.82
CA GLN A 65 -10.60 -1.20 -11.48
C GLN A 65 -9.77 -1.25 -10.20
N THR A 66 -8.53 -0.75 -10.30
CA THR A 66 -7.70 -0.44 -9.14
C THR A 66 -8.47 0.51 -8.23
N ARG A 67 -8.54 0.17 -6.95
CA ARG A 67 -9.10 1.07 -5.94
C ARG A 67 -7.99 1.95 -5.37
N PRO A 68 -8.31 3.19 -4.97
CA PRO A 68 -7.37 4.02 -4.24
C PRO A 68 -6.95 3.33 -2.94
N LEU A 69 -5.73 3.62 -2.50
CA LEU A 69 -5.24 3.24 -1.18
C LEU A 69 -6.18 3.84 -0.12
N GLU A 70 -6.65 3.04 0.83
CA GLU A 70 -7.44 3.54 1.95
C GLU A 70 -6.53 3.68 3.19
N VAL A 71 -6.62 4.84 3.84
CA VAL A 71 -5.82 5.18 5.02
C VAL A 71 -6.74 5.80 6.06
N LEU A 72 -6.73 5.25 7.26
CA LEU A 72 -7.51 5.72 8.40
C LEU A 72 -6.58 5.97 9.58
N ALA A 73 -6.40 7.23 9.95
CA ALA A 73 -5.67 7.63 11.14
C ALA A 73 -6.64 7.89 12.29
N TYR A 74 -6.41 7.24 13.43
CA TYR A 74 -7.25 7.33 14.63
C TYR A 74 -6.54 8.13 15.72
N SER A 75 -7.28 9.04 16.34
CA SER A 75 -6.88 9.74 17.56
C SER A 75 -6.99 8.85 18.80
N GLU A 76 -6.50 9.36 19.94
CA GLU A 76 -6.71 8.74 21.26
C GLU A 76 -8.19 8.49 21.61
N THR A 77 -9.10 9.31 21.08
CA THR A 77 -10.56 9.15 21.26
C THR A 77 -11.15 8.06 20.36
N LYS A 78 -10.31 7.36 19.57
CA LYS A 78 -10.69 6.36 18.56
C LYS A 78 -11.53 6.94 17.42
N GLU A 79 -11.47 8.25 17.23
CA GLU A 79 -12.12 8.93 16.12
C GLU A 79 -11.17 9.02 14.94
N ILE A 80 -11.71 8.92 13.72
CA ILE A 80 -10.93 9.11 12.50
C ILE A 80 -10.59 10.59 12.38
N VAL A 81 -9.33 10.89 12.08
CA VAL A 81 -8.81 12.22 11.79
C VAL A 81 -8.74 12.38 10.27
N PRO A 82 -9.73 13.02 9.61
CA PRO A 82 -9.85 12.97 8.15
C PRO A 82 -8.71 13.71 7.44
N SER A 83 -8.24 14.82 8.02
CA SER A 83 -7.13 15.60 7.44
C SER A 83 -5.82 14.83 7.41
N VAL A 84 -5.48 14.13 8.51
CA VAL A 84 -4.29 13.28 8.59
C VAL A 84 -4.43 12.07 7.68
N SER A 85 -5.61 11.43 7.68
CA SER A 85 -5.91 10.30 6.81
C SER A 85 -5.70 10.64 5.33
N ALA A 86 -6.24 11.79 4.88
CA ALA A 86 -6.08 12.26 3.51
C ALA A 86 -4.63 12.61 3.16
N ALA A 87 -3.92 13.30 4.06
CA ALA A 87 -2.53 13.68 3.85
C ALA A 87 -1.58 12.48 3.80
N LEU A 88 -1.83 11.45 4.63
CA LEU A 88 -1.09 10.20 4.62
C LEU A 88 -1.36 9.42 3.34
N ARG A 89 -2.62 9.33 2.90
CA ARG A 89 -2.99 8.67 1.65
C ARG A 89 -2.23 9.26 0.46
N GLU A 90 -2.23 10.57 0.29
CA GLU A 90 -1.52 11.24 -0.83
C GLU A 90 0.00 10.99 -0.77
N GLN A 91 0.58 11.01 0.43
CA GLN A 91 2.01 10.77 0.63
C GLN A 91 2.41 9.32 0.35
N LEU A 92 1.58 8.36 0.73
CA LEU A 92 1.80 6.93 0.45
C LEU A 92 1.58 6.61 -1.03
N GLU A 93 0.50 7.13 -1.64
CA GLU A 93 0.22 6.95 -3.07
C GLU A 93 1.40 7.41 -3.94
N ARG A 94 1.98 8.59 -3.65
CA ARG A 94 3.15 9.10 -4.36
C ARG A 94 4.38 8.21 -4.18
N ARG A 95 4.70 7.81 -2.95
CA ARG A 95 5.87 6.96 -2.66
C ARG A 95 5.76 5.59 -3.32
N ILE A 96 4.57 4.99 -3.25
CA ILE A 96 4.27 3.73 -3.93
C ILE A 96 4.45 3.91 -5.44
N ALA A 97 3.87 4.96 -6.04
CA ALA A 97 4.00 5.21 -7.47
C ALA A 97 5.46 5.43 -7.91
N GLU A 98 6.26 6.15 -7.13
CA GLU A 98 7.69 6.37 -7.40
C GLU A 98 8.49 5.06 -7.33
N ALA A 99 8.25 4.24 -6.31
CA ALA A 99 8.96 2.98 -6.12
C ALA A 99 8.49 1.86 -7.08
N SER A 100 7.22 1.89 -7.51
CA SER A 100 6.65 0.94 -8.45
C SER A 100 6.66 1.42 -9.90
N ALA A 101 7.36 2.53 -10.21
CA ALA A 101 7.38 3.12 -11.55
C ALA A 101 8.02 2.18 -12.60
N ASP A 102 9.01 1.40 -12.20
CA ASP A 102 9.65 0.39 -13.05
C ASP A 102 9.24 -1.02 -12.63
N LEU A 103 8.09 -1.53 -13.07
CA LEU A 103 7.59 -2.86 -12.71
C LEU A 103 8.55 -4.01 -13.10
N ALA A 104 9.65 -3.76 -13.82
CA ALA A 104 10.67 -4.76 -14.11
C ALA A 104 11.34 -5.33 -12.84
N TRP A 105 11.21 -4.70 -11.67
CA TRP A 105 11.64 -5.30 -10.40
C TRP A 105 10.68 -6.40 -9.91
N ALA A 106 9.38 -6.33 -10.23
CA ALA A 106 8.38 -7.26 -9.71
C ALA A 106 8.51 -8.67 -10.32
N VAL A 107 9.29 -8.81 -11.39
CA VAL A 107 9.39 -10.02 -12.23
C VAL A 107 10.76 -10.70 -12.17
N ARG A 108 11.70 -10.17 -11.38
CA ARG A 108 13.03 -10.79 -11.22
C ARG A 108 12.90 -12.04 -10.37
N GLN A 109 13.14 -13.20 -10.99
CA GLN A 109 13.45 -14.42 -10.25
C GLN A 109 14.87 -14.27 -9.70
N GLU A 110 15.02 -14.25 -8.38
CA GLU A 110 16.34 -14.48 -7.75
C GLU A 110 16.81 -15.93 -7.97
#